data_AF-A0AAW2YI81-F1
#
_entry.id   AF-A0AAW2YI81-F1
#
_cell.length_a   1.000
_cell.length_b   1.000
_cell.length_c   1.000
_cell.angle_alpha   90.00
_cell.angle_beta   90.00
_cell.angle_gamma   90.00
#
_symmetry.space_group_name_H-M   'P 1'
#
loop_
_entity.id
_entity.type
_entity.pdbx_description
1 polymer ?
#
loop_
_entity_poly.entity_id
_entity_poly.type
_entity_poly.pdbx_seq_one_letter_code
_entity_poly.pdbx_strand_id
1 'polypeptide(L)'
;MERSKIALVHNLIACPKILVCAVLIITVTHVTHIIVMALYSTRLWYVLVTALAVHLTTALVKLITTVHNVKLGIVCSGRNGTCSSPNKCVCKSGFYGTQCEAYKCYGSVFNVTGVCSQNGTCVGPDTCNCNNGSTVCSGAGYCVGVNNCVCKSGYYGSQCEGYKCYGVLFNNTNVGFMVLSARLI
;
A
#
# COMPACT_ATOMS: atom_id res chain seq x y z
N MET A 1 -15.79 63.67 -75.10
CA MET A 1 -17.23 63.38 -75.15
C MET A 1 -17.70 63.28 -73.70
N GLU A 2 -17.77 64.43 -73.02
CA GLU A 2 -18.94 65.32 -72.84
C GLU A 2 -19.72 64.88 -71.57
N ARG A 3 -19.36 65.47 -70.41
CA ARG A 3 -20.14 66.46 -69.60
C ARG A 3 -21.51 65.90 -69.14
N SER A 4 -22.00 66.04 -67.92
CA SER A 4 -21.66 66.80 -66.70
C SER A 4 -22.74 66.47 -65.64
N LYS A 5 -22.37 66.54 -64.35
CA LYS A 5 -23.13 67.05 -63.19
C LYS A 5 -24.55 66.52 -62.85
N ILE A 6 -24.63 65.88 -61.68
CA ILE A 6 -25.52 66.17 -60.53
C ILE A 6 -26.68 67.16 -60.77
N ALA A 7 -27.94 66.69 -60.69
CA ALA A 7 -29.11 67.31 -60.03
C ALA A 7 -30.34 66.40 -60.25
N LEU A 8 -30.87 65.73 -59.21
CA LEU A 8 -31.90 66.20 -58.27
C LEU A 8 -33.32 66.27 -58.85
N VAL A 9 -34.23 65.61 -58.13
CA VAL A 9 -35.71 65.78 -58.10
C VAL A 9 -36.50 65.17 -59.26
N HIS A 10 -36.94 63.93 -59.07
CA HIS A 10 -38.28 63.53 -59.47
C HIS A 10 -39.03 63.03 -58.24
N ASN A 11 -40.07 63.79 -57.89
CA ASN A 11 -40.96 63.62 -56.78
C ASN A 11 -42.03 62.57 -57.15
N LEU A 12 -42.06 61.42 -56.47
CA LEU A 12 -43.21 60.48 -56.47
C LEU A 12 -43.19 59.65 -55.18
N ILE A 13 -43.88 60.16 -54.14
CA ILE A 13 -44.74 59.41 -53.20
C ILE A 13 -44.07 58.13 -52.64
N ALA A 14 -43.19 58.30 -51.65
CA ALA A 14 -42.53 57.20 -50.94
C ALA A 14 -43.56 56.41 -50.10
N CYS A 15 -43.70 55.13 -50.45
CA CYS A 15 -44.60 54.18 -49.81
C CYS A 15 -44.17 53.90 -48.35
N PRO A 16 -45.05 54.01 -47.34
CA PRO A 16 -44.71 53.74 -45.93
C PRO A 16 -44.31 52.28 -45.65
N LYS A 17 -44.40 51.39 -46.64
CA LYS A 17 -44.08 49.97 -46.51
C LYS A 17 -42.58 49.67 -46.60
N ILE A 18 -41.79 50.47 -47.33
CA ILE A 18 -40.36 50.17 -47.58
C ILE A 18 -39.48 50.51 -46.37
N LEU A 19 -39.71 51.66 -45.73
CA LEU A 19 -38.97 52.07 -44.53
C LEU A 19 -39.26 51.15 -43.33
N VAL A 20 -40.52 50.73 -43.17
CA VAL A 20 -40.93 49.77 -42.14
C VAL A 20 -40.28 48.40 -42.38
N CYS A 21 -40.26 47.92 -43.63
CA CYS A 21 -39.55 46.67 -43.97
C CYS A 21 -38.04 46.75 -43.73
N ALA A 22 -37.37 47.87 -44.04
CA ALA A 22 -35.94 48.03 -43.82
C ALA A 22 -35.57 48.00 -42.32
N VAL A 23 -36.35 48.67 -41.48
CA VAL A 23 -36.16 48.65 -40.01
C VAL A 23 -36.45 47.26 -39.44
N LEU A 24 -37.46 46.55 -39.95
CA LEU A 24 -37.75 45.16 -39.56
C LEU A 24 -36.61 44.20 -39.93
N ILE A 25 -36.00 44.34 -41.12
CA ILE A 25 -34.88 43.49 -41.56
C ILE A 25 -33.62 43.74 -40.73
N ILE A 26 -33.31 45.01 -40.41
CA ILE A 26 -32.14 45.36 -39.59
C ILE A 26 -32.31 44.85 -38.16
N THR A 27 -33.50 44.98 -37.58
CA THR A 27 -33.78 44.46 -36.23
C THR A 27 -33.74 42.93 -36.18
N VAL A 28 -34.29 42.25 -37.18
CA VAL A 28 -34.24 40.77 -37.26
C VAL A 28 -32.80 40.26 -37.45
N THR A 29 -31.99 40.91 -38.30
CA THR A 29 -30.58 40.53 -38.50
C THR A 29 -29.70 40.79 -37.27
N HIS A 30 -29.97 41.87 -36.52
CA HIS A 30 -29.24 42.15 -35.28
C HIS A 30 -29.61 41.17 -34.16
N VAL A 31 -30.89 40.80 -34.04
CA VAL A 31 -31.38 39.82 -33.05
C VAL A 31 -30.83 38.42 -33.35
N THR A 32 -30.78 37.99 -34.61
CA THR A 32 -30.19 36.68 -34.96
C THR A 32 -28.70 36.63 -34.66
N HIS A 33 -27.95 37.71 -34.93
CA HIS A 33 -26.52 37.78 -34.62
C HIS A 33 -26.25 37.72 -33.10
N ILE A 34 -27.05 38.40 -32.28
CA ILE A 34 -26.95 38.34 -30.81
C ILE A 34 -27.21 36.92 -30.29
N ILE A 35 -28.25 36.24 -30.81
CA ILE A 35 -28.59 34.87 -30.42
C ILE A 35 -27.46 33.89 -30.80
N VAL A 36 -26.89 34.01 -32.01
CA VAL A 36 -25.77 33.16 -32.44
C VAL A 36 -24.53 33.34 -31.56
N MET A 37 -24.20 34.57 -31.16
CA MET A 37 -23.08 34.84 -30.25
C MET A 37 -23.33 34.32 -28.84
N ALA A 38 -24.57 34.41 -28.34
CA ALA A 38 -24.96 33.82 -27.05
C ALA A 38 -24.91 32.27 -27.07
N LEU A 39 -25.36 31.65 -28.17
CA LEU A 39 -25.28 30.20 -28.37
C LEU A 39 -23.83 29.72 -28.56
N TYR A 40 -22.96 30.51 -29.19
CA TYR A 40 -21.54 30.20 -29.33
C TYR A 40 -20.82 30.28 -27.97
N SER A 41 -21.11 31.31 -27.17
CA SER A 41 -20.55 31.49 -25.84
C SER A 41 -20.99 30.37 -24.87
N THR A 42 -22.26 29.97 -24.91
CA THR A 42 -22.77 28.85 -24.09
C THR A 42 -22.21 27.50 -24.55
N ARG A 43 -22.05 27.26 -25.85
CA ARG A 43 -21.38 26.06 -26.38
C ARG A 43 -19.89 26.03 -26.00
N LEU A 44 -19.18 27.15 -26.13
CA LEU A 44 -17.77 27.24 -25.77
C LEU A 44 -17.57 27.05 -24.27
N TRP A 45 -18.41 27.67 -23.44
CA TRP A 45 -18.45 27.45 -21.99
C TRP A 45 -18.70 25.99 -21.64
N TYR A 46 -19.70 25.35 -22.26
CA TYR A 46 -20.01 23.94 -22.02
C TYR A 46 -18.87 23.01 -22.42
N VAL A 47 -18.21 23.25 -23.56
CA VAL A 47 -17.03 22.49 -24.02
C VAL A 47 -15.85 22.68 -23.05
N LEU A 48 -15.60 23.89 -22.56
CA LEU A 48 -14.53 24.14 -21.59
C LEU A 48 -14.81 23.48 -20.23
N VAL A 49 -16.03 23.57 -19.71
CA VAL A 49 -16.43 22.94 -18.45
C VAL A 49 -16.35 21.41 -18.52
N THR A 50 -16.81 20.82 -19.63
CA THR A 50 -16.72 19.37 -19.83
C THR A 50 -15.27 18.89 -20.00
N ALA A 51 -14.43 19.64 -20.72
CA ALA A 51 -13.00 19.32 -20.85
C ALA A 51 -12.26 19.38 -19.50
N LEU A 52 -12.53 20.39 -18.66
CA LEU A 52 -11.98 20.51 -17.31
C LEU A 52 -12.45 19.35 -16.41
N ALA A 53 -13.73 18.97 -16.46
CA ALA A 53 -14.26 17.83 -15.72
C ALA A 53 -13.64 16.49 -16.16
N VAL A 54 -13.41 16.30 -17.46
CA VAL A 54 -12.70 15.11 -17.99
C VAL A 54 -11.25 15.08 -17.53
N HIS A 55 -10.55 16.23 -17.51
CA HIS A 55 -9.18 16.30 -17.00
C HIS A 55 -9.11 15.97 -15.49
N LEU A 56 -10.05 16.49 -14.70
CA LEU A 56 -10.08 16.26 -13.26
C LEU A 56 -10.43 14.81 -12.90
N THR A 57 -11.38 14.21 -13.61
CA THR A 57 -11.77 12.80 -13.42
C THR A 57 -10.67 11.84 -13.86
N THR A 58 -10.01 12.09 -14.99
CA THR A 58 -8.86 11.26 -15.44
C THR A 58 -7.65 11.38 -14.52
N ALA A 59 -7.38 12.57 -13.97
CA ALA A 59 -6.34 12.76 -12.95
C ALA A 59 -6.63 11.95 -11.67
N LEU A 60 -7.88 11.96 -11.20
CA LEU A 60 -8.32 11.17 -10.05
C LEU A 60 -8.26 9.65 -10.31
N VAL A 61 -8.71 9.19 -11.48
CA VAL A 61 -8.60 7.77 -11.88
C VAL A 61 -7.14 7.32 -11.94
N LYS A 62 -6.24 8.17 -12.44
CA LYS A 62 -4.78 7.88 -12.45
C LYS A 62 -4.22 7.78 -11.02
N LEU A 63 -4.66 8.65 -10.11
CA LEU A 63 -4.26 8.60 -8.70
C LEU A 63 -4.79 7.33 -8.00
N ILE A 64 -6.08 7.00 -8.18
CA ILE A 64 -6.71 5.80 -7.62
C ILE A 64 -6.07 4.52 -8.19
N THR A 65 -5.80 4.47 -9.50
CA THR A 65 -5.12 3.33 -10.11
C THR A 65 -3.67 3.22 -9.64
N THR A 66 -2.94 4.30 -9.35
CA THR A 66 -1.61 4.20 -8.72
C THR A 66 -1.66 3.68 -7.28
N VAL A 67 -2.71 4.00 -6.51
CA VAL A 67 -2.94 3.47 -5.15
C VAL A 67 -3.36 2.00 -5.19
N HIS A 68 -4.24 1.60 -6.11
CA HIS A 68 -4.60 0.20 -6.35
C HIS A 68 -3.47 -0.61 -7.03
N ASN A 69 -2.50 0.05 -7.65
CA ASN A 69 -1.25 -0.56 -8.16
C ASN A 69 -0.13 -0.60 -7.12
N VAL A 70 -0.41 -0.25 -5.85
CA VAL A 70 0.25 -0.97 -4.75
C VAL A 70 -0.31 -2.40 -4.80
N LYS A 71 0.10 -3.14 -5.83
CA LYS A 71 0.13 -4.58 -5.80
C LYS A 71 0.99 -4.86 -4.59
N LEU A 72 0.36 -5.11 -3.45
CA LEU A 72 1.00 -5.62 -2.26
C LEU A 72 1.76 -6.81 -2.79
N GLY A 73 3.06 -6.64 -3.00
CA GLY A 73 3.80 -7.50 -3.90
C GLY A 73 3.88 -8.84 -3.21
N ILE A 74 2.95 -9.75 -3.48
CA ILE A 74 2.99 -11.13 -2.97
C ILE A 74 3.97 -11.96 -3.84
N VAL A 75 4.33 -11.41 -5.01
CA VAL A 75 5.28 -11.98 -5.96
C VAL A 75 6.64 -12.15 -5.27
N CYS A 76 7.25 -13.32 -5.43
CA CYS A 76 8.50 -13.70 -4.76
C CYS A 76 8.42 -13.62 -3.22
N SER A 77 7.26 -13.97 -2.64
CA SER A 77 6.97 -13.87 -1.21
C SER A 77 7.18 -12.46 -0.64
N GLY A 78 7.04 -11.46 -1.51
CA GLY A 78 7.08 -10.04 -1.23
C GLY A 78 8.40 -9.47 -0.78
N ARG A 79 8.79 -9.72 0.47
CA ARG A 79 10.07 -9.21 1.00
C ARG A 79 11.22 -10.19 0.83
N ASN A 80 10.96 -11.42 0.40
CA ASN A 80 11.95 -12.49 0.37
C ASN A 80 12.70 -12.60 -0.96
N GLY A 81 12.26 -11.88 -2.00
CA GLY A 81 12.92 -11.88 -3.30
C GLY A 81 12.50 -10.71 -4.19
N THR A 82 13.14 -10.62 -5.35
CA THR A 82 12.87 -9.61 -6.39
C THR A 82 12.59 -10.30 -7.72
N CYS A 83 11.61 -9.81 -8.48
CA CYS A 83 11.31 -10.32 -9.81
C CYS A 83 12.33 -9.79 -10.82
N SER A 84 13.11 -10.67 -11.46
CA SER A 84 14.13 -10.27 -12.45
C SER A 84 13.64 -10.41 -13.90
N SER A 85 12.61 -11.22 -14.13
CA SER A 85 12.04 -11.50 -15.46
C SER A 85 10.62 -12.07 -15.30
N PRO A 86 9.79 -12.16 -16.36
CA PRO A 86 8.50 -12.81 -16.28
C PRO A 86 8.61 -14.20 -15.64
N ASN A 87 7.82 -14.43 -14.58
CA ASN A 87 7.81 -15.67 -13.78
C ASN A 87 9.15 -16.09 -13.16
N LYS A 88 10.13 -15.18 -13.05
CA LYS A 88 11.45 -15.49 -12.49
C LYS A 88 11.78 -14.62 -11.27
N CYS A 89 11.84 -15.27 -10.11
CA CYS A 89 12.24 -14.68 -8.84
C CYS A 89 13.74 -14.87 -8.57
N VAL A 90 14.38 -13.83 -8.05
CA VAL A 90 15.72 -13.87 -7.46
C VAL A 90 15.54 -13.72 -5.96
N CYS A 91 15.87 -14.78 -5.21
CA CYS A 91 15.65 -14.82 -3.77
C CYS A 91 16.78 -14.12 -3.00
N LYS A 92 16.42 -13.52 -1.86
CA LYS A 92 17.38 -13.01 -0.90
C LYS A 92 18.13 -14.16 -0.24
N SER A 93 19.27 -13.84 0.36
CA SER A 93 20.10 -14.82 1.08
C SER A 93 19.27 -15.66 2.07
N GLY A 94 19.46 -16.97 2.04
CA GLY A 94 18.75 -17.93 2.89
C GLY A 94 17.35 -18.34 2.44
N PHE A 95 16.77 -17.66 1.44
CA PHE A 95 15.48 -18.05 0.83
C PHE A 95 15.69 -18.79 -0.49
N TYR A 96 14.76 -19.69 -0.80
CA TYR A 96 14.76 -20.51 -2.00
C TYR A 96 13.33 -20.92 -2.39
N GLY A 97 13.20 -21.58 -3.54
CA GLY A 97 11.92 -21.91 -4.16
C GLY A 97 11.64 -21.07 -5.39
N THR A 98 10.59 -21.40 -6.13
CA THR A 98 10.23 -20.69 -7.36
C THR A 98 9.72 -19.27 -7.10
N GLN A 99 9.22 -19.04 -5.89
CA GLN A 99 8.67 -17.79 -5.41
C GLN A 99 9.31 -17.34 -4.09
N CYS A 100 10.50 -17.85 -3.74
CA CYS A 100 11.20 -17.50 -2.48
C CYS A 100 10.39 -17.77 -1.20
N GLU A 101 9.57 -18.82 -1.27
CA GLU A 101 8.62 -19.24 -0.24
C GLU A 101 9.27 -20.09 0.86
N ALA A 102 10.40 -20.72 0.56
CA ALA A 102 11.06 -21.65 1.46
C ALA A 102 12.37 -21.09 2.00
N TYR A 103 12.73 -21.50 3.21
CA TYR A 103 13.96 -21.14 3.90
C TYR A 103 14.28 -22.19 4.96
N LYS A 104 15.48 -22.12 5.53
CA LYS A 104 15.91 -22.99 6.63
C LYS A 104 16.19 -22.17 7.89
N CYS A 105 15.85 -22.73 9.04
CA CYS A 105 16.27 -22.24 10.34
C CYS A 105 17.29 -23.22 10.92
N TYR A 106 18.53 -22.76 11.06
CA TYR A 106 19.67 -23.48 11.63
C TYR A 106 19.80 -24.90 11.06
N GLY A 107 19.76 -25.00 9.73
CA GLY A 107 19.88 -26.26 8.99
C GLY A 107 18.58 -27.07 8.83
N SER A 108 17.52 -26.75 9.56
CA SER A 108 16.20 -27.41 9.46
C SER A 108 15.24 -26.63 8.56
N VAL A 109 14.33 -27.32 7.86
CA VAL A 109 13.34 -26.67 6.99
C VAL A 109 12.32 -25.89 7.82
N PHE A 110 11.91 -24.70 7.36
CA PHE A 110 11.02 -23.79 8.10
C PHE A 110 9.70 -24.40 8.61
N ASN A 111 9.17 -25.42 7.91
CA ASN A 111 7.89 -26.07 8.23
C ASN A 111 8.02 -27.27 9.21
N VAL A 112 9.22 -27.54 9.71
CA VAL A 112 9.43 -28.61 10.70
C VAL A 112 9.05 -28.09 12.09
N THR A 113 8.25 -28.86 12.82
CA THR A 113 7.92 -28.57 14.22
C THR A 113 9.15 -28.79 15.10
N GLY A 114 9.35 -27.95 16.13
CA GLY A 114 10.48 -28.10 17.05
C GLY A 114 11.73 -27.31 16.71
N VAL A 115 11.81 -26.70 15.53
CA VAL A 115 12.98 -25.93 15.08
C VAL A 115 13.29 -24.73 15.99
N CYS A 116 12.31 -24.15 16.68
CA CYS A 116 12.57 -23.07 17.66
C CYS A 116 12.24 -23.55 19.08
N SER A 117 12.89 -24.64 19.51
CA SER A 117 12.72 -25.26 20.83
C SER A 117 11.27 -25.62 21.15
N GLN A 118 10.54 -26.12 20.14
CA GLN A 118 9.13 -26.56 20.21
C GLN A 118 8.09 -25.50 20.59
N ASN A 119 8.52 -24.27 20.93
CA ASN A 119 7.65 -23.20 21.36
C ASN A 119 7.94 -21.88 20.61
N GLY A 120 8.40 -21.98 19.37
CA GLY A 120 8.61 -20.83 18.50
C GLY A 120 8.33 -21.18 17.05
N THR A 121 8.17 -20.15 16.23
CA THR A 121 8.02 -20.28 14.79
C THR A 121 9.28 -19.82 14.09
N CYS A 122 9.71 -20.57 13.07
CA CYS A 122 10.75 -20.13 12.15
C CYS A 122 10.13 -19.03 11.26
N VAL A 123 10.63 -17.80 11.35
CA VAL A 123 10.06 -16.62 10.64
C VAL A 123 10.95 -16.09 9.53
N GLY A 124 12.19 -16.59 9.45
CA GLY A 124 13.15 -16.28 8.40
C GLY A 124 14.38 -17.18 8.49
N PRO A 125 15.35 -17.03 7.57
CA PRO A 125 16.59 -17.78 7.58
C PRO A 125 17.29 -17.65 8.93
N ASP A 126 17.54 -18.78 9.58
CA ASP A 126 18.16 -18.86 10.91
C ASP A 126 17.52 -17.92 11.96
N THR A 127 16.23 -17.60 11.80
CA THR A 127 15.53 -16.63 12.65
C THR A 127 14.31 -17.27 13.29
N CYS A 128 14.37 -17.41 14.60
CA CYS A 128 13.27 -17.94 15.42
C CYS A 128 12.50 -16.80 16.09
N ASN A 129 11.18 -16.82 15.96
CA ASN A 129 10.27 -16.06 16.79
C ASN A 129 9.73 -16.96 17.90
N CYS A 130 10.35 -16.91 19.07
CA CYS A 130 9.95 -17.76 20.19
C CYS A 130 8.76 -17.14 20.93
N ASN A 131 7.74 -17.94 21.21
CA ASN A 131 6.67 -17.54 22.13
C ASN A 131 7.24 -17.70 23.54
N ASN A 132 7.48 -16.61 24.28
CA ASN A 132 7.97 -16.67 25.67
C ASN A 132 6.88 -17.16 26.65
N GLY A 133 6.32 -18.34 26.39
CA GLY A 133 5.45 -19.05 27.33
C GLY A 133 6.26 -19.60 28.52
N SER A 134 5.58 -19.89 29.63
CA SER A 134 6.20 -20.36 30.87
C SER A 134 6.92 -21.72 30.74
N THR A 135 6.74 -22.43 29.63
CA THR A 135 7.36 -23.74 29.37
C THR A 135 8.63 -23.66 28.51
N VAL A 136 8.91 -22.50 27.89
CA VAL A 136 10.08 -22.33 27.01
C VAL A 136 11.32 -22.12 27.85
N CYS A 137 12.37 -22.90 27.58
CA CYS A 137 13.56 -22.91 28.42
C CYS A 137 13.17 -23.07 29.90
N SER A 138 12.22 -23.97 30.18
CA SER A 138 11.67 -24.23 31.53
C SER A 138 11.11 -22.98 32.23
N GLY A 139 10.73 -21.92 31.49
CA GLY A 139 10.33 -20.61 32.02
C GLY A 139 11.48 -19.78 32.63
N ALA A 140 12.67 -20.38 32.66
CA ALA A 140 13.85 -19.88 33.31
C ALA A 140 14.92 -19.39 32.32
N GLY A 141 14.55 -19.18 31.06
CA GLY A 141 15.46 -18.67 30.03
C GLY A 141 14.73 -17.98 28.89
N TYR A 142 15.51 -17.58 27.89
CA TYR A 142 15.04 -17.01 26.63
C TYR A 142 15.58 -17.86 25.48
N CYS A 143 14.70 -18.20 24.55
CA CYS A 143 15.03 -18.98 23.36
C CYS A 143 15.75 -18.09 22.34
N VAL A 144 16.90 -18.54 21.84
CA VAL A 144 17.72 -17.81 20.85
C VAL A 144 17.95 -18.60 19.55
N GLY A 145 17.53 -19.87 19.49
CA GLY A 145 17.65 -20.72 18.31
C GLY A 145 17.16 -22.15 18.56
N VAL A 146 17.42 -23.06 17.61
CA VAL A 146 17.05 -24.48 17.74
C VAL A 146 17.69 -25.08 18.98
N ASN A 147 16.87 -25.55 19.92
CA ASN A 147 17.32 -26.18 21.16
C ASN A 147 18.38 -25.34 21.90
N ASN A 148 18.36 -24.02 21.68
CA ASN A 148 19.34 -23.11 22.21
C ASN A 148 18.63 -22.08 23.09
N CYS A 149 18.87 -22.23 24.40
CA CYS A 149 18.30 -21.42 25.44
C CYS A 149 19.41 -20.64 26.14
N VAL A 150 19.20 -19.33 26.30
CA VAL A 150 20.00 -18.51 27.20
C VAL A 150 19.29 -18.48 28.55
N CYS A 151 19.92 -19.10 29.55
CA CYS A 151 19.34 -19.23 30.87
C CYS A 151 19.47 -17.94 31.69
N LYS A 152 18.44 -17.67 32.49
CA LYS A 152 18.50 -16.64 33.55
C LYS A 152 19.54 -17.06 34.59
N SER A 153 20.08 -16.09 35.31
CA SER A 153 21.10 -16.33 36.33
C SER A 153 20.66 -17.42 37.33
N GLY A 154 21.55 -18.37 37.59
CA GLY A 154 21.29 -19.51 38.51
C GLY A 154 20.68 -20.75 37.84
N TYR A 155 20.26 -20.66 36.58
CA TYR A 155 19.75 -21.79 35.80
C TYR A 155 20.77 -22.27 34.76
N TYR A 156 20.74 -23.55 34.42
CA TYR A 156 21.64 -24.21 33.46
C TYR A 156 20.95 -25.41 32.81
N GLY A 157 21.57 -25.99 31.78
CA GLY A 157 20.99 -27.06 30.98
C GLY A 157 20.56 -26.58 29.59
N SER A 158 20.24 -27.52 28.70
CA SER A 158 19.88 -27.21 27.31
C SER A 158 18.54 -26.48 27.18
N GLN A 159 17.69 -26.62 28.19
CA GLN A 159 16.37 -26.02 28.32
C GLN A 159 16.24 -25.25 29.65
N CYS A 160 17.34 -24.83 30.27
CA CYS A 160 17.35 -24.15 31.58
C CYS A 160 16.55 -24.88 32.66
N GLU A 161 16.52 -26.21 32.57
CA GLU A 161 15.82 -27.14 33.46
C GLU A 161 16.54 -27.31 34.80
N GLY A 162 17.85 -27.06 34.83
CA GLY A 162 18.70 -27.21 35.99
C GLY A 162 18.84 -25.92 36.78
N TYR A 163 18.82 -26.03 38.11
CA TYR A 163 19.20 -24.96 39.04
C TYR A 163 19.79 -25.57 40.32
N LYS A 164 20.38 -24.72 41.19
CA LYS A 164 20.87 -25.13 42.50
C LYS A 164 20.16 -24.35 43.61
N CYS A 165 19.79 -25.03 44.69
CA CYS A 165 19.25 -24.45 45.91
C CYS A 165 20.33 -24.56 47.01
N TYR A 166 20.87 -23.43 47.48
CA TYR A 166 21.93 -23.39 48.51
C TYR A 166 23.13 -24.30 48.20
N GLY A 167 23.55 -24.37 46.93
CA GLY A 167 24.65 -25.21 46.48
C GLY A 167 24.28 -26.65 46.12
N VAL A 168 23.05 -27.09 46.39
CA VAL A 168 22.56 -28.45 46.09
C VAL A 168 21.74 -28.49 44.81
N LEU A 169 21.85 -29.56 44.02
CA LEU A 169 21.07 -29.78 42.79
C LEU A 169 19.57 -29.81 43.08
N PHE A 170 18.77 -29.17 42.22
CA PHE A 170 17.30 -29.14 42.35
C PHE A 170 16.62 -30.52 42.34
N ASN A 171 17.22 -31.51 41.66
CA ASN A 171 16.68 -32.87 41.55
C ASN A 171 17.13 -33.80 42.70
N ASN A 172 17.92 -33.26 43.65
CA ASN A 172 18.38 -34.05 44.78
C ASN A 172 17.25 -34.17 45.80
N THR A 173 16.69 -35.37 45.96
CA THR A 173 15.59 -35.65 46.89
C THR A 173 16.05 -35.79 48.35
N ASN A 174 17.36 -35.85 48.60
CA ASN A 174 17.92 -36.00 49.95
C ASN A 174 17.99 -34.68 50.74
N VAL A 175 17.63 -33.54 50.13
CA VAL A 175 17.68 -32.22 50.77
C VAL A 175 16.57 -32.03 51.80
N GLY A 176 15.49 -32.82 51.73
CA GLY A 176 14.46 -32.85 52.78
C GLY A 176 14.98 -33.39 54.13
N PHE A 177 16.05 -34.19 54.13
CA PHE A 177 16.59 -34.80 55.35
C PHE A 177 17.70 -34.00 56.02
N MET A 178 18.43 -33.15 55.27
CA MET A 178 19.53 -32.35 55.81
C MET A 178 19.08 -31.06 56.52
N VAL A 179 17.87 -30.54 56.26
CA VAL A 179 17.38 -29.32 56.93
C VAL A 179 16.84 -29.62 58.35
N LEU A 180 16.44 -30.86 58.64
CA LEU A 180 16.00 -31.24 60.00
C LEU A 180 17.17 -31.42 60.99
N SER A 181 18.37 -31.79 60.53
CA SER A 181 19.52 -32.00 61.41
C SER A 181 20.29 -30.71 61.75
N ALA A 182 20.05 -29.61 61.04
CA ALA A 182 20.67 -28.31 61.32
C ALA A 182 19.91 -27.45 62.36
N ARG A 183 18.82 -27.96 62.95
CA ARG A 183 18.11 -27.33 64.10
C ARG A 183 18.34 -28.04 65.44
N LEU A 184 19.28 -28.98 65.52
CA LEU A 184 19.71 -29.62 66.76
C LEU A 184 21.24 -29.61 66.91
N ILE A 185 21.85 -28.44 66.83
CA ILE A 185 23.12 -28.13 67.50
C ILE A 185 22.98 -26.74 68.12
#